data_AF-A0A2W0BAW5-F1
#
_entry.id   AF-A0A2W0BAW5-F1
#
_cell.length_a   1.000
_cell.length_b   1.000
_cell.length_c   1.000
_cell.angle_alpha   90.00
_cell.angle_beta   90.00
_cell.angle_gamma   90.00
#
_symmetry.space_group_name_H-M   'P 1'
#
loop_
_entity.id
_entity.type
_entity.pdbx_description
1 polymer ?
#
loop_
_entity_poly.entity_id
_entity_poly.type
_entity_poly.pdbx_seq_one_letter_code
_entity_poly.pdbx_strand_id
1 'polypeptide(L)' 'MATAAIANLEDEFTPTDKPAGPCVMVVFGAAGDLTKRKLIPALYNLAKDHLLPDNFAVVGVSFDDLSPDAFREEVTR' A
#
# COMPACT_ATOMS: atom_id res chain seq x y z
N MET A 1 14.33 -29.63 -21.88
CA MET A 1 14.92 -28.81 -20.81
C MET A 1 13.92 -27.74 -20.43
N ALA A 2 13.43 -27.83 -19.19
CA ALA A 2 12.60 -26.89 -18.43
C ALA A 2 11.49 -26.10 -19.16
N THR A 3 10.36 -26.78 -19.37
CA THR A 3 9.03 -26.16 -19.33
C THR A 3 8.72 -25.84 -17.86
N ALA A 4 8.77 -24.58 -17.45
CA ALA A 4 8.25 -24.16 -16.15
C ALA A 4 6.81 -23.67 -16.34
N ALA A 5 5.91 -24.40 -15.71
CA ALA A 5 4.47 -24.25 -15.77
C ALA A 5 4.00 -22.81 -15.55
N ILE A 6 3.16 -22.34 -16.48
CA ILE A 6 2.13 -21.33 -16.18
C ILE A 6 1.12 -22.05 -15.28
N ALA A 7 1.44 -22.15 -13.99
CA ALA A 7 0.54 -22.71 -13.01
C ALA A 7 -0.46 -21.61 -12.61
N ASN A 8 -1.72 -21.83 -13.00
CA ASN A 8 -2.93 -21.41 -12.30
C ASN A 8 -3.18 -19.90 -12.21
N LEU A 9 -3.76 -19.35 -13.28
CA LEU A 9 -4.37 -18.01 -13.30
C LEU A 9 -5.79 -17.99 -12.66
N GLU A 10 -6.14 -18.97 -11.83
CA GLU A 10 -7.52 -19.18 -11.35
C GLU A 10 -7.68 -19.25 -9.81
N ASP A 11 -6.67 -18.94 -8.99
CA ASP A 11 -6.80 -19.10 -7.52
C ASP A 11 -7.06 -17.82 -6.70
N GLU A 12 -6.90 -16.62 -7.26
CA GLU A 12 -6.62 -15.46 -6.37
C GLU A 12 -7.83 -14.61 -5.96
N PHE A 13 -8.92 -15.22 -5.48
CA PHE A 13 -9.87 -14.48 -4.62
C PHE A 13 -10.52 -15.37 -3.56
N THR A 14 -9.78 -16.33 -3.02
CA THR A 14 -10.18 -16.95 -1.75
C THR A 14 -9.78 -15.99 -0.63
N PRO A 15 -10.73 -15.37 0.12
CA PRO A 15 -10.37 -14.50 1.23
C PRO A 15 -9.63 -15.34 2.27
N THR A 16 -8.32 -15.21 2.32
CA THR A 16 -7.54 -15.80 3.40
C THR A 16 -7.66 -14.87 4.58
N ASP A 17 -8.15 -15.36 5.72
CA ASP A 17 -8.19 -14.63 7.01
C ASP A 17 -6.79 -14.26 7.54
N LYS A 18 -5.75 -14.51 6.75
CA LYS A 18 -4.36 -14.26 7.07
C LYS A 18 -3.91 -12.96 6.39
N PRO A 19 -3.32 -12.01 7.14
CA PRO A 19 -2.70 -10.83 6.56
C PRO A 19 -1.67 -11.19 5.49
N ALA A 20 -1.48 -10.31 4.51
CA ALA A 20 -0.45 -10.46 3.51
C ALA A 20 0.95 -10.64 4.16
N GLY A 21 1.90 -11.21 3.41
CA GLY A 21 3.30 -11.23 3.85
C GLY A 21 3.89 -9.81 3.95
N PRO A 22 5.08 -9.65 4.56
CA PRO A 22 5.81 -8.38 4.57
C PRO A 22 5.92 -7.77 3.17
N CYS A 23 5.50 -6.52 3.02
CA CYS A 23 5.48 -5.87 1.71
C CYS A 23 5.67 -4.35 1.80
N VAL A 24 6.04 -3.78 0.66
CA VAL A 24 6.13 -2.34 0.46
C VAL A 24 5.11 -1.94 -0.60
N MET A 25 4.23 -1.01 -0.26
CA MET A 25 3.28 -0.44 -1.22
C MET A 25 3.85 0.87 -1.79
N VAL A 26 3.94 0.94 -3.13
CA VAL A 26 4.41 2.14 -3.82
C VAL A 26 3.21 2.92 -4.37
N VAL A 27 3.09 4.19 -3.97
CA VAL A 27 1.98 5.07 -4.38
C VAL A 27 2.52 6.15 -5.30
N PHE A 28 2.20 6.05 -6.59
CA PHE A 28 2.44 7.11 -7.56
C PHE A 28 1.33 8.16 -7.47
N GLY A 29 1.69 9.44 -7.46
CA GLY A 29 0.75 10.52 -7.14
C GLY A 29 0.49 10.62 -5.64
N ALA A 30 1.52 10.41 -4.82
CA ALA A 30 1.37 10.45 -3.35
C ALA A 30 0.85 11.81 -2.85
N ALA A 31 1.22 12.93 -3.49
CA ALA A 31 0.71 14.26 -3.17
C ALA A 31 -0.71 14.56 -3.71
N GLY A 32 -1.35 13.60 -4.41
CA GLY A 32 -2.67 13.79 -5.01
C GLY A 32 -3.82 13.76 -4.01
N ASP A 33 -4.95 14.37 -4.41
CA ASP A 33 -6.18 14.47 -3.60
C ASP A 33 -6.70 13.10 -3.10
N LEU A 34 -6.63 12.07 -3.95
CA LEU A 34 -7.07 10.72 -3.59
C LEU A 34 -6.23 10.14 -2.44
N THR A 35 -4.91 10.35 -2.49
CA THR A 35 -4.00 9.84 -1.47
C THR A 35 -4.35 10.43 -0.11
N LYS A 36 -4.50 11.76 -0.06
CA LYS A 36 -4.87 12.49 1.14
C LYS A 36 -6.25 12.11 1.68
N ARG A 37 -7.28 12.10 0.83
CA ARG A 37 -8.67 11.99 1.28
C ARG A 37 -9.18 10.57 1.47
N LYS A 38 -8.52 9.58 0.87
CA LYS A 38 -8.99 8.19 0.85
C LYS A 38 -7.90 7.18 1.17
N LEU A 39 -6.77 7.24 0.48
CA LEU A 39 -5.75 6.19 0.59
C LEU A 39 -5.11 6.16 1.99
N ILE A 40 -4.57 7.28 2.45
CA ILE A 40 -3.92 7.38 3.77
C ILE A 40 -4.92 7.08 4.91
N PRO A 41 -6.15 7.64 4.92
CA PRO A 41 -7.15 7.26 5.91
C PRO A 41 -7.50 5.76 5.90
N ALA A 42 -7.61 5.14 4.72
CA ALA A 42 -7.90 3.71 4.62
C ALA A 42 -6.74 2.86 5.17
N LEU A 43 -5.50 3.18 4.82
CA LEU A 43 -4.32 2.51 5.35
C LEU A 43 -4.18 2.67 6.86
N TYR A 44 -4.49 3.86 7.39
CA TYR A 44 -4.53 4.10 8.83
C TYR A 44 -5.56 3.19 9.52
N ASN A 45 -6.76 3.06 8.96
CA ASN A 45 -7.78 2.15 9.51
C ASN A 45 -7.30 0.69 9.49
N LEU A 46 -6.71 0.24 8.37
CA LEU A 46 -6.15 -1.12 8.28
C LEU A 46 -5.01 -1.35 9.29
N ALA A 47 -4.15 -0.36 9.49
CA ALA A 47 -3.09 -0.41 10.50
C ALA A 47 -3.66 -0.48 11.92
N LYS A 48 -4.67 0.35 12.22
CA LYS A 48 -5.36 0.41 13.51
C LYS A 48 -6.07 -0.90 13.84
N ASP A 49 -6.66 -1.55 12.84
CA ASP A 49 -7.38 -2.81 13.00
C ASP A 49 -6.45 -4.04 12.90
N HIS A 50 -5.12 -3.85 12.84
CA HIS A 50 -4.12 -4.90 12.71
C HIS A 50 -4.30 -5.81 11.48
N LEU A 51 -4.81 -5.23 10.39
CA LEU A 51 -5.05 -5.91 9.11
C LEU A 51 -3.89 -5.73 8.11
N LEU A 52 -2.86 -4.97 8.48
CA LEU A 52 -1.61 -4.87 7.73
C LEU A 52 -0.52 -5.77 8.33
N PRO A 53 0.45 -6.22 7.51
CA PRO A 53 1.63 -6.91 8.02
C PRO A 53 2.41 -6.02 9.01
N ASP A 54 3.00 -6.61 10.06
CA ASP A 54 3.83 -5.87 11.02
C ASP A 54 5.00 -5.11 10.35
N ASN A 55 5.52 -5.68 9.26
CA ASN A 55 6.60 -5.11 8.44
C ASN A 55 6.04 -4.54 7.12
N PHE A 56 5.08 -3.62 7.25
CA PHE A 56 4.49 -2.90 6.11
C PHE A 56 5.09 -1.51 5.97
N ALA A 57 5.44 -1.13 4.74
CA ALA A 57 5.91 0.23 4.44
C ALA A 57 5.21 0.82 3.22
N VAL A 58 5.09 2.15 3.20
CA VAL A 58 4.56 2.90 2.07
C VAL A 58 5.66 3.80 1.51
N VAL A 59 5.86 3.74 0.20
CA VAL A 59 6.75 4.65 -0.54
C VAL A 59 5.91 5.53 -1.44
N GLY A 60 5.90 6.83 -1.16
CA GLY A 60 5.21 7.82 -2.00
C GLY A 60 6.13 8.35 -3.09
N VAL A 61 5.59 8.47 -4.31
CA VAL A 61 6.26 9.09 -5.46
C VAL A 61 5.36 10.19 -6.01
N SER A 62 5.89 11.40 -6.14
CA SER A 62 5.22 12.55 -6.77
C SER A 62 6.24 13.43 -7.49
N PHE A 63 5.75 14.29 -8.39
CA PHE A 63 6.60 15.26 -9.10
C PHE A 63 6.85 16.53 -8.28
N ASP A 64 6.09 16.76 -7.22
CA ASP A 64 6.18 17.95 -6.38
C ASP A 64 7.44 17.91 -5.50
N ASP A 65 8.07 19.07 -5.31
CA ASP A 65 9.26 19.26 -4.44
C ASP A 65 8.83 19.35 -2.96
N LEU A 66 8.09 18.34 -2.51
CA LEU A 66 7.54 18.25 -1.17
C LEU A 66 8.47 17.45 -0.27
N SER A 67 8.90 18.04 0.86
CA SER A 67 9.70 17.31 1.83
C SER A 67 8.86 16.19 2.49
N PRO A 68 9.49 15.09 2.95
CA PRO A 68 8.76 14.03 3.63
C PRO A 68 7.96 14.50 4.85
N ASP A 69 8.44 15.51 5.57
CA ASP A 69 7.75 16.06 6.74
C ASP A 69 6.57 16.94 6.34
N ALA A 70 6.73 17.79 5.32
CA ALA A 70 5.62 18.58 4.77
C ALA A 70 4.52 17.68 4.20
N PHE A 71 4.88 16.56 3.55
CA PHE A 71 3.93 15.55 3.11
C PHE A 71 3.14 14.95 4.26
N ARG A 72 3.81 14.56 5.36
CA ARG A 72 3.14 14.01 6.55
C ARG A 72 2.17 15.00 7.17
N GLU A 73 2.56 16.28 7.29
CA GLU A 73 1.65 17.32 7.79
C GLU A 73 0.41 17.47 6.90
N GLU A 74 0.59 17.41 5.57
CA GLU A 74 -0.52 17.56 4.64
C GLU A 74 -1.54 16.42 4.72
N VAL A 75 -1.08 15.17 4.80
CA VAL A 75 -1.96 13.99 4.81
C VAL A 75 -2.53 13.67 6.20
N THR A 76 -2.02 14.29 7.26
CA THR A 76 -2.53 14.11 8.64
C THR A 76 -3.61 15.15 8.99
N ARG A 77 -3.83 16.14 8.12
CA ARG A 77 -4.76 17.25 8.37
C ARG A 77 -6.23 16.92 8.09
#